data_AF-A0A1Y2U4X0-F1
#
_entry.id   AF-A0A1Y2U4X0-F1
#
_cell.length_a   1.000
_cell.length_b   1.000
_cell.length_c   1.000
_cell.angle_alpha   90.00
_cell.angle_beta   90.00
_cell.angle_gamma   90.00
#
_symmetry.space_group_name_H-M   'P 1'
#
loop_
_entity.id
_entity.type
_entity.pdbx_description
1 polymer ?
#
loop_
_entity_poly.entity_id
_entity_poly.type
_entity_poly.pdbx_seq_one_letter_code
_entity_poly.pdbx_strand_id
1 'polypeptide(L)'
;MAENLLNMSPISDEPEFVPAHLKKQQGEIDRIIQDNTLDESAKIDAIAETRYWFRGDTTVIDAFLADEIDAATAAETLAKPIDAAYSSADYGRALYSAELTARAQRVFHSPEKALELWGPEEDIPEPGPENDLPKCEHQLWDLWSGFIHASKRIPWTDTARQTKLLTLIQALKARPEPPFPERASIPLLHNWIWESRTLWSDLNLIGPSSREAWSDCGDCNGGWTEPEQSAYRNFNAFLARMLATGTMESDTFGAWSLRSALEFAPESGRPRPRPRVQVRSQVQIAAIWVLIAGEQLWALRLEDDEIVPPDTQVDLEAREEKLPWSIRRDGIIWCTARWRFWRGRFEQEAGNEELDEETREMAKKAGEIIGGFLESL
;
A
#
# COMPACT_ATOMS: atom_id res chain seq x y z
N MET A 1 44.74 6.31 26.86
CA MET A 1 43.96 5.61 27.89
C MET A 1 42.57 5.35 27.31
N ALA A 2 42.29 4.07 27.02
CA ALA A 2 41.02 3.41 26.62
C ALA A 2 40.21 4.10 25.50
N GLU A 3 40.31 3.72 24.21
CA GLU A 3 39.83 2.46 23.59
C GLU A 3 38.44 2.03 24.10
N ASN A 4 37.39 2.49 23.40
CA ASN A 4 36.07 1.85 23.40
C ASN A 4 35.81 1.35 21.98
N LEU A 5 36.34 0.15 21.70
CA LEU A 5 35.96 -0.67 20.57
C LEU A 5 34.48 -1.03 20.73
N LEU A 6 33.63 -0.48 19.87
CA LEU A 6 32.28 -0.99 19.66
C LEU A 6 32.43 -2.44 19.20
N ASN A 7 31.98 -3.33 20.08
CA ASN A 7 31.98 -4.77 19.95
C ASN A 7 30.99 -5.17 18.83
N MET A 8 31.41 -5.02 17.58
CA MET A 8 30.73 -5.67 16.45
C MET A 8 30.91 -7.17 16.65
N SER A 9 29.84 -7.84 17.06
CA SER A 9 29.82 -9.29 17.09
C SER A 9 30.20 -9.80 15.69
N PRO A 10 31.10 -10.79 15.58
CA PRO A 10 31.45 -11.35 14.29
C PRO A 10 30.18 -11.91 13.65
N ILE A 11 29.93 -11.51 12.40
CA ILE A 11 28.92 -12.12 11.53
C ILE A 11 29.22 -13.62 11.54
N SER A 12 28.36 -14.41 12.18
CA SER A 12 28.56 -15.86 12.25
C SER A 12 28.39 -16.43 10.85
N ASP A 13 29.40 -17.13 10.34
CA ASP A 13 29.35 -17.94 9.10
C ASP A 13 28.44 -19.18 9.23
N GLU A 14 27.52 -19.24 10.20
CA GLU A 14 26.57 -20.33 10.32
C GLU A 14 25.50 -20.20 9.22
N PRO A 15 25.19 -21.29 8.47
CA PRO A 15 24.16 -21.25 7.45
C PRO A 15 22.82 -20.89 8.10
N GLU A 16 22.31 -19.73 7.71
CA GLU A 16 21.06 -19.16 8.19
C GLU A 16 19.93 -20.21 8.16
N PHE A 17 19.27 -20.41 9.29
CA PHE A 17 18.12 -21.31 9.38
C PHE A 17 16.97 -20.73 8.57
N VAL A 18 16.84 -21.17 7.31
CA VAL A 18 15.65 -20.90 6.50
C VAL A 18 14.63 -22.03 6.76
N PRO A 19 13.43 -21.71 7.28
CA PRO A 19 12.36 -22.69 7.48
C PRO A 19 12.09 -23.55 6.23
N ALA A 20 11.83 -24.84 6.43
CA ALA A 20 11.65 -25.79 5.34
C ALA A 20 10.49 -25.43 4.38
N HIS A 21 9.43 -24.79 4.89
CA HIS A 21 8.31 -24.34 4.07
C HIS A 21 8.73 -23.22 3.08
N LEU A 22 9.58 -22.28 3.51
CA LEU A 22 10.11 -21.22 2.64
C LEU A 22 11.03 -21.78 1.55
N LYS A 23 11.84 -22.79 1.87
CA LYS A 23 12.67 -23.50 0.87
C LYS A 23 11.81 -24.20 -0.17
N LYS A 24 10.72 -24.85 0.26
CA LYS A 24 9.76 -25.51 -0.63
C LYS A 24 9.08 -24.50 -1.56
N GLN A 25 8.62 -23.37 -1.02
CA GLN A 25 8.03 -22.30 -1.81
C GLN A 25 9.00 -21.75 -2.84
N GLN A 26 10.26 -21.49 -2.46
CA GLN A 26 11.26 -20.98 -3.40
C GLN A 26 11.52 -21.97 -4.55
N GLY A 27 11.63 -23.27 -4.25
CA GLY A 27 11.82 -24.28 -5.28
C GLY A 27 10.64 -24.38 -6.27
N GLU A 28 9.42 -24.09 -5.83
CA GLU A 28 8.25 -24.03 -6.71
C GLU A 28 8.23 -22.76 -7.55
N ILE A 29 8.59 -21.62 -6.97
CA ILE A 29 8.71 -20.35 -7.70
C ILE A 29 9.77 -20.44 -8.80
N ASP A 30 10.91 -21.09 -8.52
CA ASP A 30 11.95 -21.30 -9.53
C ASP A 30 11.42 -22.13 -10.72
N ARG A 31 10.51 -23.09 -10.49
CA ARG A 31 9.84 -23.84 -11.55
C ARG A 31 8.87 -22.97 -12.35
N ILE A 32 8.05 -22.18 -11.67
CA ILE A 32 7.10 -21.25 -12.31
C ILE A 32 7.84 -20.27 -13.23
N ILE A 33 8.98 -19.74 -12.78
CA ILE A 33 9.78 -18.80 -13.56
C ILE A 33 10.34 -19.45 -14.83
N GLN A 34 10.81 -20.70 -14.71
CA GLN A 34 11.39 -21.47 -15.81
C GLN A 34 10.33 -22.03 -16.78
N ASP A 35 9.06 -22.00 -16.40
CA ASP A 35 7.97 -22.42 -17.27
C ASP A 35 7.76 -21.39 -18.41
N ASN A 36 8.08 -21.81 -19.63
CA ASN A 36 7.92 -20.97 -20.82
C ASN A 36 6.51 -21.05 -21.43
N THR A 37 5.63 -21.88 -20.87
CA THR A 37 4.22 -21.96 -21.29
C THR A 37 3.35 -20.91 -20.59
N LEU A 38 3.82 -20.37 -19.47
CA LEU A 38 3.16 -19.29 -18.73
C LEU A 38 3.65 -17.93 -19.23
N ASP A 39 2.70 -17.03 -19.51
CA ASP A 39 3.00 -15.61 -19.65
C ASP A 39 3.27 -14.96 -18.28
N GLU A 40 3.61 -13.67 -18.28
CA GLU A 40 3.94 -12.97 -17.04
C GLU A 40 2.77 -12.88 -16.06
N SER A 41 1.54 -12.67 -16.56
CA SER A 41 0.33 -12.63 -15.72
C SER A 41 0.09 -13.97 -15.04
N ALA A 42 0.19 -15.08 -15.80
CA ALA A 42 0.01 -16.42 -15.28
C ALA A 42 1.13 -16.82 -14.30
N LYS A 43 2.36 -16.32 -14.50
CA LYS A 43 3.45 -16.46 -13.52
C LYS A 43 3.13 -15.73 -12.23
N ILE A 44 2.59 -14.51 -12.31
CA ILE A 44 2.18 -13.74 -11.13
C ILE A 44 1.07 -14.47 -10.37
N ASP A 45 0.08 -15.03 -11.07
CA ASP A 45 -0.98 -15.87 -10.47
C ASP A 45 -0.39 -17.07 -9.71
N ALA A 46 0.44 -17.88 -10.37
CA ALA A 46 1.04 -19.06 -9.77
C ALA A 46 1.98 -18.73 -8.58
N ILE A 47 2.70 -17.62 -8.65
CA ILE A 47 3.55 -17.14 -7.54
C ILE A 47 2.68 -16.69 -6.36
N ALA A 48 1.59 -15.95 -6.61
CA ALA A 48 0.67 -15.51 -5.57
C ALA A 48 0.05 -16.73 -4.84
N GLU A 49 -0.33 -17.78 -5.57
CA GLU A 49 -0.79 -19.05 -4.99
C GLU A 49 0.28 -19.72 -4.12
N THR A 50 1.53 -19.72 -4.57
CA THR A 50 2.64 -20.37 -3.85
C THR A 50 3.01 -19.61 -2.58
N ARG A 51 3.00 -18.28 -2.64
CA ARG A 51 3.39 -17.39 -1.54
C ARG A 51 2.26 -17.11 -0.55
N TYR A 52 1.00 -17.35 -0.95
CA TYR A 52 -0.19 -16.90 -0.25
C TYR A 52 -0.26 -15.37 -0.11
N TRP A 53 0.31 -14.64 -1.07
CA TRP A 53 0.27 -13.18 -1.08
C TRP A 53 -1.09 -12.70 -1.57
N PHE A 54 -1.70 -11.76 -0.82
CA PHE A 54 -2.89 -10.98 -1.14
C PHE A 54 -3.64 -11.45 -2.39
N ARG A 55 -4.25 -12.64 -2.25
CA ARG A 55 -5.09 -13.27 -3.25
C ARG A 55 -6.52 -12.82 -2.98
N GLY A 56 -7.22 -12.39 -4.01
CA GLY A 56 -8.65 -12.11 -3.96
C GLY A 56 -9.33 -12.72 -5.16
N ASP A 57 -10.64 -12.95 -5.06
CA ASP A 57 -11.44 -13.36 -6.19
C ASP A 57 -11.47 -12.23 -7.23
N THR A 58 -10.91 -12.48 -8.41
CA THR A 58 -10.90 -11.52 -9.51
C THR A 58 -11.99 -11.79 -10.53
N THR A 59 -12.89 -12.76 -10.35
CA THR A 59 -13.85 -13.21 -11.37
C THR A 59 -14.66 -12.05 -11.96
N VAL A 60 -15.25 -11.20 -11.11
CA VAL A 60 -16.05 -10.04 -11.57
C VAL A 60 -15.16 -8.95 -12.18
N ILE A 61 -13.96 -8.74 -11.62
CA ILE A 61 -12.99 -7.76 -12.13
C ILE A 61 -12.50 -8.18 -13.51
N ASP A 62 -12.23 -9.46 -13.72
CA ASP A 62 -11.75 -10.03 -14.98
C ASP A 62 -12.82 -9.97 -16.06
N ALA A 63 -14.07 -10.31 -15.74
CA ALA A 63 -15.21 -10.13 -16.64
C ALA A 63 -15.36 -8.66 -17.08
N PHE A 64 -15.21 -7.71 -16.14
CA PHE A 64 -15.22 -6.29 -16.46
C PHE A 64 -14.02 -5.87 -17.34
N LEU A 65 -12.80 -6.30 -17.00
CA LEU A 65 -11.60 -6.02 -17.78
C LEU A 65 -11.66 -6.61 -19.19
N ALA A 66 -12.37 -7.72 -19.37
CA ALA A 66 -12.65 -8.36 -20.66
C ALA A 66 -13.84 -7.77 -21.43
N ASP A 67 -14.49 -6.71 -20.93
CA ASP A 67 -15.69 -6.09 -21.52
C ASP A 67 -16.92 -7.03 -21.58
N GLU A 68 -16.95 -8.09 -20.76
CA GLU A 68 -18.08 -9.02 -20.67
C GLU A 68 -19.25 -8.41 -19.87
N ILE A 69 -18.94 -7.54 -18.91
CA ILE A 69 -19.89 -6.77 -18.11
C ILE A 69 -19.46 -5.30 -18.04
N ASP A 70 -20.42 -4.39 -17.90
CA ASP A 70 -20.13 -2.96 -17.72
C ASP A 70 -19.75 -2.60 -16.27
N ALA A 71 -19.22 -1.39 -16.08
CA ALA A 71 -18.75 -0.92 -14.77
C ALA A 71 -19.88 -0.87 -13.73
N ALA A 72 -21.12 -0.54 -14.13
CA ALA A 72 -22.26 -0.45 -13.22
C ALA A 72 -22.65 -1.84 -12.70
N THR A 73 -22.69 -2.84 -13.59
CA THR A 73 -22.97 -4.24 -13.26
C THR A 73 -21.88 -4.84 -12.39
N ALA A 74 -20.62 -4.59 -12.72
CA ALA A 74 -19.48 -5.05 -11.93
C ALA A 74 -19.49 -4.43 -10.52
N ALA A 75 -19.65 -3.10 -10.43
CA ALA A 75 -19.70 -2.39 -9.15
C ALA A 75 -20.88 -2.85 -8.28
N GLU A 76 -22.07 -3.05 -8.87
CA GLU A 76 -23.24 -3.56 -8.15
C GLU A 76 -23.01 -4.98 -7.64
N THR A 77 -22.42 -5.85 -8.46
CA THR A 77 -22.14 -7.25 -8.07
C THR A 77 -21.15 -7.31 -6.91
N LEU A 78 -20.10 -6.49 -6.94
CA LEU A 78 -19.08 -6.42 -5.89
C LEU A 78 -19.60 -5.77 -4.59
N ALA A 79 -20.37 -4.69 -4.71
CA ALA A 79 -20.79 -3.88 -3.57
C ALA A 79 -21.98 -4.48 -2.79
N LYS A 80 -22.94 -5.11 -3.48
CA LYS A 80 -24.20 -5.57 -2.88
C LYS A 80 -24.05 -6.42 -1.60
N PRO A 81 -23.18 -7.44 -1.54
CA PRO A 81 -23.07 -8.24 -0.32
C PRO A 81 -22.35 -7.49 0.83
N ILE A 82 -21.52 -6.49 0.49
CA ILE A 82 -20.88 -5.58 1.45
C ILE A 82 -21.90 -4.58 1.98
N ASP A 83 -22.72 -3.98 1.12
CA ASP A 83 -23.81 -3.07 1.50
C ASP A 83 -24.75 -3.75 2.51
N ALA A 84 -25.13 -5.00 2.25
CA ALA A 84 -25.98 -5.78 3.15
C ALA A 84 -25.32 -6.03 4.53
N ALA A 85 -24.04 -6.39 4.57
CA ALA A 85 -23.32 -6.60 5.82
C ALA A 85 -23.09 -5.29 6.58
N TYR A 86 -22.76 -4.20 5.89
CA TYR A 86 -22.55 -2.88 6.48
C TYR A 86 -23.84 -2.35 7.11
N SER A 87 -24.94 -2.31 6.36
CA SER A 87 -26.22 -1.77 6.84
C SER A 87 -26.85 -2.58 7.98
N SER A 88 -26.52 -3.87 8.07
CA SER A 88 -27.01 -4.74 9.13
C SER A 88 -26.06 -4.86 10.31
N ALA A 89 -24.93 -4.15 10.31
CA ALA A 89 -23.86 -4.28 11.29
C ALA A 89 -23.43 -5.75 11.48
N ASP A 90 -23.03 -6.39 10.38
CA ASP A 90 -22.77 -7.82 10.26
C ASP A 90 -23.96 -8.65 10.74
N TYR A 91 -25.14 -8.37 10.19
CA TYR A 91 -26.37 -9.09 10.53
C TYR A 91 -26.62 -9.14 12.05
N GLY A 92 -26.34 -8.03 12.74
CA GLY A 92 -26.45 -7.85 14.19
C GLY A 92 -25.22 -8.26 15.02
N ARG A 93 -24.22 -8.94 14.44
CA ARG A 93 -23.05 -9.43 15.19
C ARG A 93 -22.10 -8.34 15.64
N ALA A 94 -21.90 -7.30 14.82
CA ALA A 94 -21.04 -6.19 15.21
C ALA A 94 -21.67 -5.40 16.36
N LEU A 95 -22.99 -5.19 16.32
CA LEU A 95 -23.76 -4.58 17.41
C LEU A 95 -23.61 -5.37 18.71
N TYR A 96 -23.87 -6.67 18.68
CA TYR A 96 -23.76 -7.55 19.85
C TYR A 96 -22.35 -7.55 20.43
N SER A 97 -21.33 -7.70 19.58
CA SER A 97 -19.92 -7.77 19.98
C SER A 97 -19.41 -6.44 20.55
N ALA A 98 -19.82 -5.33 19.95
CA ALA A 98 -19.50 -3.99 20.44
C ALA A 98 -20.13 -3.73 21.81
N GLU A 99 -21.40 -4.11 22.01
CA GLU A 99 -22.07 -3.94 23.30
C GLU A 99 -21.49 -4.85 24.39
N LEU A 100 -21.12 -6.10 24.08
CA LEU A 100 -20.39 -6.95 25.03
C LEU A 100 -19.06 -6.32 25.46
N THR A 101 -18.33 -5.74 24.52
CA THR A 101 -17.09 -5.02 24.79
C THR A 101 -17.36 -3.81 25.69
N ALA A 102 -18.38 -3.02 25.37
CA ALA A 102 -18.79 -1.87 26.16
C ALA A 102 -19.19 -2.26 27.59
N ARG A 103 -20.02 -3.29 27.78
CA ARG A 103 -20.40 -3.83 29.10
C ARG A 103 -19.18 -4.18 29.94
N ALA A 104 -18.20 -4.86 29.34
CA ALA A 104 -16.95 -5.20 30.01
C ALA A 104 -16.09 -3.97 30.34
N GLN A 105 -16.19 -2.88 29.59
CA GLN A 105 -15.41 -1.65 29.82
C GLN A 105 -16.08 -0.66 30.80
N ARG A 106 -17.43 -0.60 30.87
CA ARG A 106 -18.16 0.34 31.74
C ARG A 106 -17.78 0.20 33.22
N VAL A 107 -17.43 -1.00 33.68
CA VAL A 107 -17.03 -1.27 35.09
C VAL A 107 -15.74 -0.56 35.52
N PHE A 108 -14.91 -0.09 34.58
CA PHE A 108 -13.66 0.61 34.87
C PHE A 108 -13.81 2.13 34.96
N HIS A 109 -15.02 2.66 34.80
CA HIS A 109 -15.30 4.09 34.77
C HIS A 109 -16.37 4.48 35.79
N SER A 110 -16.43 5.76 36.17
CA SER A 110 -17.59 6.26 36.91
C SER A 110 -18.85 6.17 36.03
N PRO A 111 -20.06 6.10 36.60
CA PRO A 111 -21.29 6.00 35.81
C PRO A 111 -21.43 7.11 34.74
N GLU A 112 -21.04 8.33 35.07
CA GLU A 112 -21.10 9.48 34.16
C GLU A 112 -20.10 9.31 33.00
N LYS A 113 -18.87 8.88 33.31
CA LYS A 113 -17.84 8.67 32.28
C LYS A 113 -18.15 7.45 31.41
N ALA A 114 -18.72 6.40 31.99
CA ALA A 114 -19.19 5.22 31.27
C ALA A 114 -20.30 5.57 30.27
N LEU A 115 -21.27 6.39 30.69
CA LEU A 115 -22.35 6.88 29.82
C LEU A 115 -21.83 7.76 28.68
N GLU A 116 -20.86 8.62 28.96
CA GLU A 116 -20.20 9.46 27.95
C GLU A 116 -19.45 8.62 26.89
N LEU A 117 -18.67 7.63 27.33
CA LEU A 117 -17.80 6.83 26.44
C LEU A 117 -18.55 5.73 25.69
N TRP A 118 -19.59 5.15 26.30
CA TRP A 118 -20.20 3.91 25.81
C TRP A 118 -21.71 3.98 25.65
N GLY A 119 -22.34 5.12 25.97
CA GLY A 119 -23.79 5.25 25.99
C GLY A 119 -24.45 4.39 27.08
N PRO A 120 -25.80 4.40 27.14
CA PRO A 120 -26.54 3.52 28.02
C PRO A 120 -26.29 2.06 27.65
N GLU A 121 -26.33 1.17 28.64
CA GLU A 121 -26.31 -0.26 28.38
C GLU A 121 -27.58 -0.68 27.64
N GLU A 122 -27.41 -1.40 26.54
CA GLU A 122 -28.50 -1.90 25.71
C GLU A 122 -28.58 -3.41 25.78
N ASP A 123 -29.80 -3.97 25.71
CA ASP A 123 -29.99 -5.40 25.54
C ASP A 123 -30.04 -5.75 24.06
N ILE A 124 -28.89 -6.21 23.54
CA ILE A 124 -28.74 -6.65 22.15
C ILE A 124 -28.77 -8.18 22.16
N PRO A 125 -29.73 -8.80 21.44
CA PRO A 125 -29.83 -10.25 21.40
C PRO A 125 -28.59 -10.86 20.74
N GLU A 126 -28.16 -12.02 21.25
CA GLU A 126 -27.12 -12.80 20.61
C GLU A 126 -27.59 -13.29 19.24
N PRO A 127 -26.83 -13.06 18.16
CA PRO A 127 -27.22 -13.49 16.81
C PRO A 127 -27.24 -15.02 16.68
N GLY A 128 -28.20 -15.54 15.92
CA GLY A 128 -28.35 -16.97 15.67
C GLY A 128 -27.40 -17.49 14.57
N PRO A 129 -27.31 -18.82 14.38
CA PRO A 129 -26.50 -19.43 13.31
C PRO A 129 -26.87 -18.97 11.90
N GLU A 130 -28.13 -18.60 11.66
CA GLU A 130 -28.61 -18.02 10.41
C GLU A 130 -27.94 -16.69 10.06
N ASN A 131 -27.34 -16.02 11.05
CA ASN A 131 -26.59 -14.80 10.85
C ASN A 131 -25.14 -15.08 10.42
N ASP A 132 -24.64 -16.32 10.37
CA ASP A 132 -23.25 -16.66 10.05
C ASP A 132 -22.88 -16.49 8.56
N LEU A 133 -23.11 -15.28 8.06
CA LEU A 133 -22.73 -14.80 6.74
C LEU A 133 -21.39 -14.04 6.82
N PRO A 134 -20.67 -13.83 5.71
CA PRO A 134 -19.42 -13.08 5.73
C PRO A 134 -19.55 -11.69 6.35
N LYS A 135 -18.60 -11.32 7.22
CA LYS A 135 -18.53 -9.99 7.84
C LYS A 135 -18.17 -8.93 6.79
N CYS A 136 -18.63 -7.70 6.98
CA CYS A 136 -18.33 -6.54 6.14
C CYS A 136 -16.82 -6.36 5.98
N GLU A 137 -16.07 -6.38 7.10
CA GLU A 137 -14.62 -6.28 7.10
C GLU A 137 -13.96 -7.33 6.20
N HIS A 138 -14.33 -8.61 6.34
CA HIS A 138 -13.74 -9.69 5.55
C HIS A 138 -14.02 -9.53 4.05
N GLN A 139 -15.24 -9.16 3.70
CA GLN A 139 -15.62 -8.92 2.30
C GLN A 139 -14.88 -7.72 1.69
N LEU A 140 -14.64 -6.66 2.47
CA LEU A 140 -13.82 -5.52 2.04
C LEU A 140 -12.35 -5.94 1.82
N TRP A 141 -11.77 -6.75 2.72
CA TRP A 141 -10.44 -7.33 2.52
C TRP A 141 -10.36 -8.16 1.24
N ASP A 142 -11.35 -9.00 0.97
CA ASP A 142 -11.41 -9.82 -0.23
C ASP A 142 -11.56 -8.95 -1.49
N LEU A 143 -12.43 -7.94 -1.45
CA LEU A 143 -12.63 -6.97 -2.53
C LEU A 143 -11.31 -6.29 -2.91
N TRP A 144 -10.64 -5.67 -1.93
CA TRP A 144 -9.40 -4.94 -2.19
C TRP A 144 -8.26 -5.86 -2.57
N SER A 145 -8.19 -7.07 -2.00
CA SER A 145 -7.24 -8.09 -2.44
C SER A 145 -7.45 -8.46 -3.91
N GLY A 146 -8.69 -8.53 -4.38
CA GLY A 146 -9.02 -8.75 -5.79
C GLY A 146 -8.51 -7.63 -6.70
N PHE A 147 -8.77 -6.36 -6.34
CA PHE A 147 -8.27 -5.21 -7.11
C PHE A 147 -6.75 -5.12 -7.11
N ILE A 148 -6.12 -5.33 -5.96
CA ILE A 148 -4.66 -5.34 -5.82
C ILE A 148 -4.06 -6.45 -6.67
N HIS A 149 -4.60 -7.66 -6.61
CA HIS A 149 -4.13 -8.78 -7.42
C HIS A 149 -4.29 -8.54 -8.92
N ALA A 150 -5.44 -8.01 -9.34
CA ALA A 150 -5.65 -7.58 -10.73
C ALA A 150 -4.64 -6.52 -11.16
N SER A 151 -4.36 -5.52 -10.32
CA SER A 151 -3.39 -4.47 -10.64
C SER A 151 -1.96 -4.99 -10.83
N LYS A 152 -1.57 -6.03 -10.08
CA LYS A 152 -0.25 -6.68 -10.19
C LYS A 152 -0.07 -7.37 -11.55
N ARG A 153 -1.13 -7.96 -12.11
CA ARG A 153 -1.11 -8.68 -13.40
C ARG A 153 -1.03 -7.76 -14.62
N ILE A 154 -1.49 -6.53 -14.50
CA ILE A 154 -1.54 -5.58 -15.62
C ILE A 154 -0.22 -4.81 -15.69
N PRO A 155 0.58 -4.92 -16.78
CA PRO A 155 1.82 -4.17 -16.91
C PRO A 155 1.62 -2.67 -16.68
N TRP A 156 2.52 -2.01 -15.94
CA TRP A 156 2.42 -0.59 -15.60
C TRP A 156 2.42 0.33 -16.84
N THR A 157 3.00 -0.15 -17.94
CA THR A 157 3.04 0.50 -19.25
C THR A 157 1.71 0.39 -19.99
N ASP A 158 0.87 -0.61 -19.69
CA ASP A 158 -0.50 -0.73 -20.21
C ASP A 158 -1.43 0.22 -19.47
N THR A 159 -1.30 1.50 -19.81
CA THR A 159 -2.08 2.57 -19.19
C THR A 159 -3.57 2.39 -19.45
N ALA A 160 -3.97 1.83 -20.60
CA ALA A 160 -5.38 1.65 -20.92
C ALA A 160 -6.05 0.66 -19.95
N ARG A 161 -5.43 -0.51 -19.72
CA ARG A 161 -5.98 -1.51 -18.78
C ARG A 161 -5.86 -1.06 -17.32
N GLN A 162 -4.76 -0.40 -16.94
CA GLN A 162 -4.61 0.18 -15.60
C GLN A 162 -5.69 1.24 -15.31
N THR A 163 -5.93 2.14 -16.26
CA THR A 163 -7.01 3.14 -16.16
C THR A 163 -8.39 2.48 -16.15
N LYS A 164 -8.60 1.42 -16.94
CA LYS A 164 -9.87 0.68 -16.92
C LYS A 164 -10.13 0.06 -15.54
N LEU A 165 -9.14 -0.55 -14.90
CA LEU A 165 -9.28 -1.06 -13.53
C LEU A 165 -9.64 0.07 -12.55
N LEU A 166 -8.99 1.24 -12.70
CA LEU A 166 -9.25 2.43 -11.88
C LEU A 166 -10.69 2.95 -12.04
N THR A 167 -11.25 2.94 -13.26
CA THR A 167 -12.63 3.44 -13.45
C THR A 167 -13.66 2.59 -12.70
N LEU A 168 -13.38 1.29 -12.47
CA LEU A 168 -14.25 0.46 -11.63
C LEU A 168 -14.16 0.85 -10.15
N ILE A 169 -12.96 1.17 -9.62
CA ILE A 169 -12.83 1.72 -8.26
C ILE A 169 -13.55 3.06 -8.15
N GLN A 170 -13.43 3.93 -9.15
CA GLN A 170 -14.15 5.21 -9.18
C GLN A 170 -15.66 5.00 -9.23
N ALA A 171 -16.15 3.99 -9.96
CA ALA A 171 -17.56 3.62 -9.97
C ALA A 171 -18.02 3.14 -8.59
N LEU A 172 -17.21 2.36 -7.86
CA LEU A 172 -17.47 2.00 -6.46
C LEU A 172 -17.49 3.25 -5.57
N LYS A 173 -16.48 4.14 -5.67
CA LYS A 173 -16.39 5.39 -4.88
C LYS A 173 -17.60 6.30 -5.07
N ALA A 174 -18.15 6.34 -6.28
CA ALA A 174 -19.30 7.17 -6.65
C ALA A 174 -20.66 6.57 -6.26
N ARG A 175 -20.70 5.36 -5.69
CA ARG A 175 -21.95 4.75 -5.22
C ARG A 175 -22.55 5.57 -4.08
N PRO A 176 -23.90 5.55 -3.95
CA PRO A 176 -24.52 6.06 -2.74
C PRO A 176 -24.07 5.22 -1.54
N GLU A 177 -23.91 5.87 -0.39
CA GLU A 177 -23.66 5.15 0.85
C GLU A 177 -24.84 4.22 1.17
N PRO A 178 -24.58 2.98 1.60
CA PRO A 178 -25.65 2.11 2.08
C PRO A 178 -26.26 2.70 3.37
N PRO A 179 -27.51 2.35 3.70
CA PRO A 179 -28.13 2.80 4.95
C PRO A 179 -27.25 2.48 6.15
N PHE A 180 -27.09 3.44 7.05
CA PHE A 180 -26.39 3.20 8.32
C PHE A 180 -27.24 2.29 9.23
N PRO A 181 -26.63 1.42 10.06
CA PRO A 181 -27.38 0.49 10.91
C PRO A 181 -28.39 1.20 11.82
N GLU A 182 -29.65 0.76 11.80
CA GLU A 182 -30.76 1.41 12.53
C GLU A 182 -30.52 1.49 14.05
N ARG A 183 -29.89 0.46 14.62
CA ARG A 183 -29.56 0.38 16.06
C ARG A 183 -28.11 0.77 16.36
N ALA A 184 -27.46 1.57 15.50
CA ALA A 184 -26.07 1.96 15.73
C ALA A 184 -25.90 2.70 17.06
N SER A 185 -25.05 2.15 17.92
CA SER A 185 -24.73 2.66 19.25
C SER A 185 -23.33 3.29 19.28
N ILE A 186 -22.99 4.04 20.34
CA ILE A 186 -21.62 4.58 20.53
C ILE A 186 -20.56 3.46 20.45
N PRO A 187 -20.75 2.28 21.10
CA PRO A 187 -19.82 1.17 20.96
C PRO A 187 -19.56 0.72 19.52
N LEU A 188 -20.59 0.71 18.65
CA LEU A 188 -20.41 0.34 17.25
C LEU A 188 -19.51 1.34 16.52
N LEU A 189 -19.60 2.63 16.86
CA LEU A 189 -18.76 3.68 16.25
C LEU A 189 -17.29 3.59 16.66
N HIS A 190 -16.94 2.83 17.69
CA HIS A 190 -15.53 2.52 18.00
C HIS A 190 -14.96 1.40 17.11
N ASN A 191 -15.80 0.72 16.32
CA ASN A 191 -15.35 -0.21 15.31
C ASN A 191 -14.95 0.56 14.05
N TRP A 192 -13.71 0.38 13.59
CA TRP A 192 -13.12 1.08 12.45
C TRP A 192 -13.89 0.97 11.13
N ILE A 193 -14.74 -0.04 10.96
CA ILE A 193 -15.60 -0.16 9.76
C ILE A 193 -16.73 0.87 9.80
N TRP A 194 -17.32 1.13 10.97
CA TRP A 194 -18.47 2.01 11.13
C TRP A 194 -18.13 3.39 11.70
N GLU A 195 -16.89 3.60 12.18
CA GLU A 195 -16.42 4.84 12.79
C GLU A 195 -16.64 6.07 11.89
N SER A 196 -16.27 5.98 10.61
CA SER A 196 -16.39 7.09 9.65
C SER A 196 -17.82 7.32 9.15
N ARG A 197 -18.73 6.35 9.35
CA ARG A 197 -20.11 6.32 8.81
C ARG A 197 -20.18 6.36 7.28
N THR A 198 -19.07 6.09 6.62
CA THR A 198 -18.88 6.07 5.18
C THR A 198 -18.26 4.73 4.80
N LEU A 199 -18.68 4.20 3.67
CA LEU A 199 -18.19 2.96 3.11
C LEU A 199 -17.51 3.23 1.77
N TRP A 200 -18.25 3.82 0.83
CA TRP A 200 -17.81 3.93 -0.55
C TRP A 200 -17.04 5.21 -0.85
N SER A 201 -17.51 6.36 -0.37
CA SER A 201 -16.85 7.66 -0.57
C SER A 201 -15.39 7.62 -0.11
N ASP A 202 -15.14 6.91 0.99
CA ASP A 202 -13.84 6.84 1.65
C ASP A 202 -13.05 5.59 1.23
N LEU A 203 -13.66 4.72 0.41
CA LEU A 203 -13.09 3.43 -0.01
C LEU A 203 -12.58 2.64 1.22
N ASN A 204 -13.47 2.41 2.19
CA ASN A 204 -13.11 1.86 3.49
C ASN A 204 -12.24 0.59 3.34
N LEU A 205 -11.16 0.49 4.13
CA LEU A 205 -10.11 -0.53 4.09
C LEU A 205 -9.18 -0.57 2.85
N ILE A 206 -9.32 0.32 1.85
CA ILE A 206 -8.37 0.31 0.72
C ILE A 206 -6.95 0.66 1.15
N GLY A 207 -6.79 1.61 2.08
CA GLY A 207 -5.51 2.05 2.61
C GLY A 207 -4.78 0.92 3.36
N PRO A 208 -5.40 0.33 4.40
CA PRO A 208 -4.88 -0.87 5.07
C PRO A 208 -4.56 -2.01 4.10
N SER A 209 -5.46 -2.34 3.17
CA SER A 209 -5.23 -3.39 2.16
C SER A 209 -4.02 -3.10 1.28
N SER A 210 -3.87 -1.85 0.85
CA SER A 210 -2.72 -1.43 0.05
C SER A 210 -1.43 -1.47 0.85
N ARG A 211 -1.46 -1.09 2.14
CA ARG A 211 -0.30 -1.13 3.03
C ARG A 211 0.22 -2.54 3.25
N GLU A 212 -0.68 -3.47 3.50
CA GLU A 212 -0.30 -4.88 3.67
C GLU A 212 0.32 -5.43 2.37
N ALA A 213 -0.33 -5.22 1.23
CA ALA A 213 0.19 -5.66 -0.08
C ALA A 213 1.53 -5.00 -0.46
N TRP A 214 1.75 -3.75 -0.05
CA TRP A 214 3.01 -3.04 -0.24
C TRP A 214 4.12 -3.60 0.64
N SER A 215 3.79 -4.01 1.88
CA SER A 215 4.76 -4.58 2.83
C SER A 215 5.21 -6.00 2.47
N ASP A 216 4.38 -6.74 1.74
CA ASP A 216 4.69 -8.09 1.26
C ASP A 216 5.71 -8.13 0.12
N CYS A 217 5.86 -7.03 -0.61
CA CYS A 217 6.72 -6.97 -1.79
C CYS A 217 8.12 -6.45 -1.44
N GLY A 218 9.12 -7.33 -1.57
CA GLY A 218 10.52 -6.91 -1.62
C GLY A 218 11.21 -6.70 -0.27
N ASP A 219 10.75 -7.34 0.82
CA ASP A 219 11.50 -7.39 2.09
C ASP A 219 11.06 -8.52 3.04
N CYS A 220 9.88 -9.13 2.83
CA CYS A 220 9.31 -10.18 3.69
C CYS A 220 9.45 -11.59 3.07
N ASN A 221 10.67 -12.13 3.02
CA ASN A 221 10.97 -13.52 2.60
C ASN A 221 10.65 -13.92 1.13
N GLY A 222 10.35 -12.95 0.26
CA GLY A 222 10.14 -13.11 -1.19
C GLY A 222 10.24 -11.75 -1.91
N GLY A 223 9.93 -11.68 -3.21
CA GLY A 223 9.79 -10.39 -3.92
C GLY A 223 10.93 -10.01 -4.86
N TRP A 224 11.86 -10.92 -5.12
CA TRP A 224 13.11 -10.59 -5.82
C TRP A 224 13.25 -11.23 -7.18
N THR A 225 12.28 -12.04 -7.60
CA THR A 225 12.23 -12.58 -8.96
C THR A 225 11.67 -11.51 -9.89
N GLU A 226 11.95 -11.61 -11.20
CA GLU A 226 11.48 -10.59 -12.15
C GLU A 226 9.95 -10.46 -12.18
N PRO A 227 9.14 -11.55 -12.18
CA PRO A 227 7.68 -11.43 -12.11
C PRO A 227 7.19 -10.76 -10.81
N GLU A 228 7.83 -11.04 -9.67
CA GLU A 228 7.47 -10.39 -8.40
C GLU A 228 7.81 -8.89 -8.41
N GLN A 229 8.98 -8.50 -8.95
CA GLN A 229 9.35 -7.09 -9.12
C GLN A 229 8.42 -6.38 -10.10
N SER A 230 8.04 -7.05 -11.19
CA SER A 230 7.08 -6.56 -12.16
C SER A 230 5.71 -6.32 -11.54
N ALA A 231 5.18 -7.31 -10.81
CA ALA A 231 3.95 -7.17 -10.04
C ALA A 231 3.99 -5.97 -9.09
N TYR A 232 5.13 -5.76 -8.42
CA TYR A 232 5.27 -4.64 -7.49
C TYR A 232 5.33 -3.28 -8.19
N ARG A 233 6.01 -3.17 -9.35
CA ARG A 233 5.98 -1.97 -10.21
C ARG A 233 4.56 -1.68 -10.71
N ASN A 234 3.86 -2.71 -11.19
CA ASN A 234 2.49 -2.62 -11.69
C ASN A 234 1.54 -2.09 -10.60
N PHE A 235 1.64 -2.63 -9.40
CA PHE A 235 0.84 -2.18 -8.27
C PHE A 235 1.16 -0.74 -7.85
N ASN A 236 2.44 -0.36 -7.74
CA ASN A 236 2.80 1.03 -7.41
C ASN A 236 2.33 2.01 -8.49
N ALA A 237 2.41 1.63 -9.76
CA ALA A 237 1.89 2.45 -10.85
C ALA A 237 0.38 2.60 -10.82
N PHE A 238 -0.35 1.59 -10.32
CA PHE A 238 -1.79 1.68 -10.08
C PHE A 238 -2.11 2.65 -8.94
N LEU A 239 -1.43 2.52 -7.79
CA LEU A 239 -1.59 3.44 -6.65
C LEU A 239 -1.25 4.89 -7.04
N ALA A 240 -0.20 5.10 -7.83
CA ALA A 240 0.16 6.42 -8.34
C ALA A 240 -0.96 7.01 -9.20
N ARG A 241 -1.63 6.21 -10.05
CA ARG A 241 -2.79 6.68 -10.84
C ARG A 241 -4.01 6.98 -9.95
N MET A 242 -4.22 6.22 -8.89
CA MET A 242 -5.26 6.51 -7.91
C MET A 242 -5.05 7.87 -7.25
N LEU A 243 -3.81 8.20 -6.87
CA LEU A 243 -3.46 9.52 -6.34
C LEU A 243 -3.60 10.61 -7.40
N ALA A 244 -3.07 10.40 -8.60
CA ALA A 244 -3.09 11.38 -9.70
C ALA A 244 -4.52 11.79 -10.10
N THR A 245 -5.49 10.89 -9.91
CA THR A 245 -6.91 11.15 -10.20
C THR A 245 -7.73 11.61 -8.98
N GLY A 246 -7.12 11.74 -7.80
CA GLY A 246 -7.83 12.05 -6.55
C GLY A 246 -8.77 10.93 -6.08
N THR A 247 -8.63 9.71 -6.61
CA THR A 247 -9.41 8.55 -6.17
C THR A 247 -8.99 8.12 -4.76
N MET A 248 -7.69 8.20 -4.48
CA MET A 248 -7.07 8.03 -3.16
C MET A 248 -6.35 9.33 -2.79
N GLU A 249 -6.46 9.73 -1.51
CA GLU A 249 -5.84 10.97 -1.02
C GLU A 249 -4.45 10.74 -0.40
N SER A 250 -4.11 9.51 -0.05
CA SER A 250 -2.84 9.19 0.61
C SER A 250 -1.65 9.27 -0.34
N ASP A 251 -0.71 10.14 0.01
CA ASP A 251 0.61 10.37 -0.62
C ASP A 251 1.71 9.45 -0.09
N THR A 252 1.37 8.66 0.93
CA THR A 252 2.31 7.99 1.81
C THR A 252 3.16 6.96 1.06
N PHE A 253 2.57 6.24 0.11
CA PHE A 253 3.29 5.26 -0.71
C PHE A 253 4.33 5.92 -1.62
N GLY A 254 4.00 7.03 -2.28
CA GLY A 254 4.94 7.78 -3.10
C GLY A 254 6.10 8.33 -2.29
N ALA A 255 5.82 8.88 -1.10
CA ALA A 255 6.85 9.33 -0.18
C ALA A 255 7.76 8.19 0.28
N TRP A 256 7.21 7.04 0.66
CA TRP A 256 8.01 5.88 1.07
C TRP A 256 8.88 5.37 -0.09
N SER A 257 8.35 5.27 -1.30
CA SER A 257 9.11 4.86 -2.48
C SER A 257 10.29 5.80 -2.77
N LEU A 258 10.08 7.12 -2.74
CA LEU A 258 11.14 8.11 -2.93
C LEU A 258 12.20 8.01 -1.82
N ARG A 259 11.78 7.84 -0.57
CA ARG A 259 12.70 7.68 0.57
C ARG A 259 13.54 6.41 0.46
N SER A 260 12.91 5.28 0.20
CA SER A 260 13.59 3.98 0.08
C SER A 260 14.65 4.00 -1.01
N ALA A 261 14.35 4.61 -2.17
CA ALA A 261 15.29 4.66 -3.29
C ALA A 261 16.38 5.74 -3.13
N LEU A 262 16.02 6.91 -2.60
CA LEU A 262 16.86 8.11 -2.72
C LEU A 262 17.40 8.61 -1.39
N GLU A 263 16.89 8.18 -0.23
CA GLU A 263 17.31 8.69 1.08
C GLU A 263 17.98 7.64 1.96
N PHE A 264 17.67 6.37 1.76
CA PHE A 264 18.21 5.28 2.57
C PHE A 264 19.45 4.65 1.92
N ALA A 265 20.33 4.13 2.76
CA ALA A 265 21.41 3.30 2.27
C ALA A 265 20.82 1.95 1.81
N PRO A 266 21.32 1.34 0.73
CA PRO A 266 21.04 -0.07 0.44
C PRO A 266 21.46 -0.88 1.67
N GLU A 267 20.50 -1.53 2.34
CA GLU A 267 20.68 -2.07 3.70
C GLU A 267 21.97 -2.91 3.84
N SER A 268 22.85 -2.52 4.77
CA SER A 268 24.08 -3.25 5.11
C SER A 268 23.90 -4.25 6.26
N GLY A 269 22.65 -4.59 6.62
CA GLY A 269 22.35 -5.32 7.87
C GLY A 269 21.41 -6.53 7.76
N ARG A 270 20.84 -6.86 6.58
CA ARG A 270 20.04 -8.08 6.41
C ARG A 270 20.87 -9.23 5.82
N PRO A 271 20.62 -10.50 6.18
CA PRO A 271 21.53 -11.61 5.90
C PRO A 271 21.59 -12.06 4.43
N ARG A 272 21.05 -11.30 3.47
CA ARG A 272 21.00 -11.71 2.07
C ARG A 272 21.56 -10.63 1.15
N PRO A 273 22.62 -10.92 0.37
CA PRO A 273 23.03 -10.01 -0.67
C PRO A 273 22.01 -10.10 -1.81
N ARG A 274 21.34 -8.99 -2.17
CA ARG A 274 21.22 -8.52 -3.58
C ARG A 274 21.02 -6.98 -3.64
N PRO A 275 22.00 -6.16 -3.19
CA PRO A 275 21.87 -4.70 -3.21
C PRO A 275 21.46 -4.15 -4.59
N ARG A 276 21.98 -4.72 -5.68
CA ARG A 276 21.71 -4.23 -7.04
C ARG A 276 20.27 -4.43 -7.52
N VAL A 277 19.69 -5.61 -7.28
CA VAL A 277 18.30 -5.90 -7.70
C VAL A 277 17.32 -5.05 -6.89
N GLN A 278 17.62 -4.86 -5.60
CA GLN A 278 16.86 -3.98 -4.72
C GLN A 278 16.93 -2.52 -5.16
N VAL A 279 18.15 -2.00 -5.39
CA VAL A 279 18.34 -0.63 -5.88
C VAL A 279 17.64 -0.42 -7.22
N ARG A 280 17.79 -1.34 -8.19
CA ARG A 280 17.07 -1.29 -9.47
C ARG A 280 15.55 -1.14 -9.25
N SER A 281 14.95 -2.06 -8.51
CA SER A 281 13.50 -2.05 -8.28
C SER A 281 13.04 -0.80 -7.54
N GLN A 282 13.80 -0.34 -6.54
CA GLN A 282 13.45 0.86 -5.77
C GLN A 282 13.52 2.11 -6.64
N VAL A 283 14.57 2.29 -7.45
CA VAL A 283 14.72 3.40 -8.38
C VAL A 283 13.59 3.41 -9.40
N GLN A 284 13.25 2.25 -9.99
CA GLN A 284 12.13 2.14 -10.93
C GLN A 284 10.80 2.54 -10.30
N ILE A 285 10.51 2.08 -9.08
CA ILE A 285 9.26 2.40 -8.37
C ILE A 285 9.21 3.88 -8.00
N ALA A 286 10.30 4.45 -7.48
CA ALA A 286 10.38 5.87 -7.18
C ALA A 286 10.16 6.72 -8.44
N ALA A 287 10.76 6.33 -9.57
CA ALA A 287 10.55 6.99 -10.84
C ALA A 287 9.09 6.89 -11.31
N ILE A 288 8.43 5.73 -11.18
CA ILE A 288 7.01 5.56 -11.52
C ILE A 288 6.11 6.56 -10.78
N TRP A 289 6.34 6.76 -9.48
CA TRP A 289 5.57 7.73 -8.69
C TRP A 289 5.73 9.16 -9.20
N VAL A 290 6.95 9.57 -9.57
CA VAL A 290 7.20 10.89 -10.17
C VAL A 290 6.57 11.01 -11.56
N LEU A 291 6.73 9.99 -12.41
CA LEU A 291 6.22 9.98 -13.78
C LEU A 291 4.69 10.06 -13.85
N ILE A 292 3.99 9.48 -12.87
CA ILE A 292 2.51 9.37 -12.89
C ILE A 292 1.84 10.41 -12.00
N ALA A 293 2.35 10.60 -10.78
CA ALA A 293 1.72 11.42 -9.74
C ALA A 293 2.62 12.55 -9.24
N GLY A 294 3.71 12.86 -9.96
CA GLY A 294 4.68 13.87 -9.55
C GLY A 294 4.06 15.24 -9.33
N GLU A 295 3.10 15.65 -10.16
CA GLU A 295 2.40 16.93 -10.01
C GLU A 295 1.58 16.98 -8.71
N GLN A 296 0.83 15.91 -8.39
CA GLN A 296 0.03 15.83 -7.17
C GLN A 296 0.92 15.80 -5.93
N LEU A 297 2.03 15.05 -5.97
CA LEU A 297 3.00 15.03 -4.88
C LEU A 297 3.70 16.39 -4.71
N TRP A 298 4.05 17.07 -5.82
CA TRP A 298 4.66 18.39 -5.79
C TRP A 298 3.72 19.45 -5.22
N ALA A 299 2.42 19.33 -5.47
CA ALA A 299 1.39 20.21 -4.92
C ALA A 299 1.24 20.10 -3.38
N LEU A 300 1.72 19.01 -2.76
CA LEU A 300 1.75 18.84 -1.29
C LEU A 300 2.90 19.61 -0.63
N ARG A 301 3.80 20.20 -1.42
CA ARG A 301 4.91 21.02 -0.93
C ARG A 301 4.37 22.18 -0.08
N LEU A 302 4.96 22.37 1.08
CA LEU A 302 4.65 23.50 1.96
C LEU A 302 5.04 24.81 1.26
N GLU A 303 4.08 25.74 1.13
CA GLU A 303 4.29 27.03 0.45
C GLU A 303 5.34 27.90 1.17
N ASP A 304 5.39 27.81 2.49
CA ASP A 304 6.46 28.36 3.31
C ASP A 304 7.35 27.20 3.77
N ASP A 305 8.52 27.08 3.17
CA ASP A 305 9.64 26.19 3.53
C ASP A 305 10.21 26.55 4.95
N GLU A 306 9.36 26.87 5.94
CA GLU A 306 9.72 27.38 7.27
C GLU A 306 10.54 26.35 8.08
N ILE A 307 10.31 25.06 7.83
CA ILE A 307 10.99 23.97 8.55
C ILE A 307 12.37 23.70 7.95
N VAL A 308 12.48 23.69 6.62
CA VAL A 308 13.73 23.44 5.89
C VAL A 308 13.82 24.47 4.76
N PRO A 309 14.69 25.49 4.88
CA PRO A 309 14.81 26.54 3.89
C PRO A 309 15.02 25.98 2.47
N PRO A 310 14.44 26.58 1.42
CA PRO A 310 14.50 26.03 0.06
C PRO A 310 15.94 25.85 -0.42
N ASP A 311 16.83 26.78 -0.07
CA ASP A 311 18.23 26.87 -0.47
C ASP A 311 19.17 25.94 0.31
N THR A 312 18.65 25.15 1.25
CA THR A 312 19.40 24.17 2.03
C THR A 312 20.17 23.24 1.10
N GLN A 313 21.51 23.34 1.13
CA GLN A 313 22.40 22.46 0.39
C GLN A 313 22.61 21.18 1.18
N VAL A 314 22.34 20.04 0.54
CA VAL A 314 22.50 18.71 1.13
C VAL A 314 23.46 17.92 0.28
N ASP A 315 24.47 17.33 0.92
CA ASP A 315 25.37 16.38 0.27
C ASP A 315 24.55 15.20 -0.28
N LEU A 316 24.69 14.88 -1.56
CA LEU A 316 23.98 13.76 -2.17
C LEU A 316 24.39 12.41 -1.56
N GLU A 317 25.53 12.33 -0.86
CA GLU A 317 25.96 11.16 -0.09
C GLU A 317 25.34 11.09 1.32
N ALA A 318 24.62 12.13 1.76
CA ALA A 318 23.85 12.07 3.00
C ALA A 318 22.71 11.04 2.90
N ARG A 319 22.45 10.35 4.01
CA ARG A 319 21.40 9.33 4.13
C ARG A 319 20.71 9.45 5.48
N GLU A 320 19.47 8.99 5.54
CA GLU A 320 18.72 8.75 6.78
C GLU A 320 18.76 9.95 7.74
N GLU A 321 19.21 9.76 8.99
CA GLU A 321 19.24 10.76 10.06
C GLU A 321 20.14 11.97 9.76
N LYS A 322 20.97 11.91 8.71
CA LYS A 322 21.81 13.04 8.27
C LYS A 322 21.05 14.03 7.41
N LEU A 323 19.83 13.72 6.99
CA LEU A 323 19.04 14.56 6.09
C LEU A 323 18.25 15.62 6.90
N PRO A 324 18.22 16.90 6.48
CA PRO A 324 17.54 17.95 7.24
C PRO A 324 16.04 17.73 7.48
N TRP A 325 15.37 16.94 6.65
CA TRP A 325 13.94 16.61 6.79
C TRP A 325 13.67 15.35 7.62
N SER A 326 14.69 14.72 8.22
CA SER A 326 14.51 13.57 9.13
C SER A 326 14.11 13.96 10.56
N ILE A 327 13.85 15.25 10.82
CA ILE A 327 13.59 15.81 12.16
C ILE A 327 12.26 15.34 12.77
N ARG A 328 11.27 14.97 11.94
CA ARG A 328 10.02 14.36 12.42
C ARG A 328 10.09 12.84 12.25
N ARG A 329 9.98 12.11 13.36
CA ARG A 329 9.86 10.64 13.32
C ARG A 329 8.57 10.16 12.63
N ASP A 330 7.52 10.99 12.64
CA ASP A 330 6.15 10.53 12.38
C ASP A 330 5.47 11.20 11.17
N GLY A 331 6.18 12.02 10.38
CA GLY A 331 5.56 12.78 9.28
C GLY A 331 6.44 12.96 8.05
N ILE A 332 5.82 12.94 6.86
CA ILE A 332 6.47 13.25 5.59
C ILE A 332 6.54 14.78 5.45
N ILE A 333 7.74 15.31 5.19
CA ILE A 333 7.93 16.74 4.88
C ILE A 333 8.10 16.87 3.37
N TRP A 334 7.16 17.57 2.72
CA TRP A 334 7.27 17.99 1.33
C TRP A 334 7.82 19.42 1.29
N CYS A 335 9.12 19.56 1.03
CA CYS A 335 9.79 20.87 0.94
C CYS A 335 10.65 20.96 -0.32
N THR A 336 10.93 22.18 -0.77
CA THR A 336 11.66 22.42 -2.02
C THR A 336 13.07 21.82 -1.99
N ALA A 337 13.77 21.94 -0.85
CA ALA A 337 15.13 21.40 -0.68
C ALA A 337 15.17 19.87 -0.87
N ARG A 338 14.14 19.16 -0.39
CA ARG A 338 14.03 17.71 -0.53
C ARG A 338 13.80 17.27 -1.97
N TRP A 339 12.97 18.00 -2.71
CA TRP A 339 12.78 17.76 -4.14
C TRP A 339 14.05 18.03 -4.95
N ARG A 340 14.82 19.08 -4.62
CA ARG A 340 16.15 19.32 -5.22
C ARG A 340 17.11 18.16 -4.96
N PHE A 341 17.13 17.65 -3.73
CA PHE A 341 17.93 16.49 -3.38
C PHE A 341 17.50 15.25 -4.17
N TRP A 342 16.21 14.94 -4.23
CA TRP A 342 15.71 13.80 -5.01
C TRP A 342 16.03 13.90 -6.49
N ARG A 343 15.91 15.09 -7.09
CA ARG A 343 16.38 15.33 -8.46
C ARG A 343 17.85 14.94 -8.62
N GLY A 344 18.73 15.47 -7.75
CA GLY A 344 20.17 15.17 -7.81
C GLY A 344 20.47 13.68 -7.63
N ARG A 345 19.70 12.98 -6.80
CA ARG A 345 19.82 11.51 -6.63
C ARG A 345 19.35 10.75 -7.87
N PHE A 346 18.26 11.15 -8.51
CA PHE A 346 17.86 10.57 -9.79
C PHE A 346 18.90 10.82 -10.90
N GLU A 347 19.53 12.00 -10.94
CA GLU A 347 20.63 12.29 -11.86
C GLU A 347 21.85 11.39 -11.60
N GLN A 348 22.19 11.12 -10.33
CA GLN A 348 23.23 10.13 -9.98
C GLN A 348 22.88 8.73 -10.47
N GLU A 349 21.65 8.25 -10.21
CA GLU A 349 21.24 6.91 -10.65
C GLU A 349 21.10 6.80 -12.18
N ALA A 350 20.74 7.89 -12.86
CA ALA A 350 20.75 7.96 -14.32
C ALA A 350 22.17 7.83 -14.90
N GLY A 351 23.21 8.21 -14.15
CA GLY A 351 24.62 8.01 -14.51
C GLY A 351 25.22 6.69 -14.01
N ASN A 352 24.45 5.87 -13.29
CA ASN A 352 24.95 4.65 -12.66
C ASN A 352 25.06 3.50 -13.68
N GLU A 353 26.29 3.23 -14.13
CA GLU A 353 26.59 2.16 -15.09
C GLU A 353 26.29 0.75 -14.55
N GLU A 354 26.10 0.58 -13.23
CA GLU A 354 25.72 -0.71 -12.64
C GLU A 354 24.24 -1.07 -12.84
N LEU A 355 23.40 -0.09 -13.18
CA LEU A 355 21.98 -0.30 -13.47
C LEU A 355 21.78 -0.69 -14.95
N ASP A 356 20.62 -1.25 -15.29
CA ASP A 356 20.24 -1.43 -16.68
C ASP A 356 19.78 -0.10 -17.32
N GLU A 357 19.76 -0.10 -18.65
CA GLU A 357 19.41 1.08 -19.45
C GLU A 357 17.98 1.59 -19.17
N GLU A 358 17.02 0.66 -19.00
CA GLU A 358 15.64 1.03 -18.70
C GLU A 358 15.56 1.82 -17.39
N THR A 359 16.23 1.33 -16.35
CA THR A 359 16.26 1.97 -15.03
C THR A 359 16.93 3.34 -15.08
N ARG A 360 18.05 3.47 -15.79
CA ARG A 360 18.72 4.78 -15.99
C ARG A 360 17.82 5.78 -16.71
N GLU A 361 17.15 5.35 -17.77
CA GLU A 361 16.25 6.20 -18.54
C GLU A 361 15.01 6.61 -17.73
N MET A 362 14.48 5.73 -16.89
CA MET A 362 13.40 6.08 -15.95
C MET A 362 13.86 7.11 -14.91
N ALA A 363 15.04 6.90 -14.30
CA ALA A 363 15.62 7.84 -13.34
C ALA A 363 15.85 9.21 -13.98
N LYS A 364 16.41 9.24 -15.20
CA LYS A 364 16.62 10.47 -15.95
C LYS A 364 15.33 11.25 -16.18
N LYS A 365 14.28 10.59 -16.68
CA LYS A 365 12.97 11.22 -16.91
C LYS A 365 12.33 11.74 -15.63
N ALA A 366 12.44 10.99 -14.53
CA ALA A 366 11.97 11.45 -13.23
C ALA A 366 12.72 12.71 -12.76
N GLY A 367 14.05 12.74 -12.93
CA GLY A 367 14.88 13.91 -12.65
C GLY A 367 14.49 15.13 -13.50
N GLU A 368 14.24 14.94 -14.79
CA GLU A 368 13.77 16.00 -15.72
C GLU A 368 12.42 16.58 -15.30
N ILE A 369 11.46 15.74 -14.89
CA ILE A 369 10.15 16.18 -14.39
C ILE A 369 10.31 17.03 -13.12
N ILE A 370 11.10 16.56 -12.15
CA ILE A 370 11.35 17.33 -10.93
C ILE A 370 12.07 18.65 -11.27
N GLY A 371 12.99 18.63 -12.24
CA GLY A 371 13.62 19.83 -12.79
C GLY A 371 12.58 20.85 -13.27
N GLY A 372 11.60 20.40 -14.06
CA GLY A 372 10.50 21.25 -14.53
C GLY A 372 9.65 21.85 -13.40
N PHE A 373 9.37 21.08 -12.35
CA PHE A 373 8.68 21.60 -11.17
C PHE A 373 9.47 22.72 -10.48
N LEU A 374 10.79 22.52 -10.32
CA LEU A 374 11.67 23.48 -9.66
C LEU A 374 11.90 24.76 -10.49
N GLU A 375 11.84 24.67 -11.81
CA GLU A 375 11.94 25.82 -12.73
C GLU A 375 10.65 26.65 -12.78
N SER A 376 9.53 26.08 -12.34
CA SER A 376 8.22 26.75 -12.29
C SER A 376 7.97 27.58 -11.02
N LEU A 377 8.92 27.57 -10.07
CA LEU A 377 8.98 28.43 -8.89
C LEU A 377 9.46 29.84 -9.27
#